data_AF-A0A936ASG0-F1
#
_entry.id   AF-A0A936ASG0-F1
#
_cell.length_a   1.000
_cell.length_b   1.000
_cell.length_c   1.000
_cell.angle_alpha   90.00
_cell.angle_beta   90.00
_cell.angle_gamma   90.00
#
_symmetry.space_group_name_H-M   'P 1'
#
loop_
_entity.id
_entity.type
_entity.pdbx_description
1 polymer ?
#
loop_
_entity_poly.entity_id
_entity_poly.type
_entity_poly.pdbx_seq_one_letter_code
_entity_poly.pdbx_strand_id
1 'polypeptide(L)'
;MGNVGTMFGLLYDDVEVSYSFSIFVGCHTRVTLSDTTPRTAPRFTTVIPAGRTGWMKLYTNGANALVGAMVNKNPNVDSRPDVFNGGHNLHHLTLSTTGQIAIPVFPQ
;
A
#
# COMPACT_ATOMS: atom_id res chain seq x y z
N MET A 1 -4.89 -21.44 -5.48
CA MET A 1 -4.33 -20.37 -4.63
C MET A 1 -5.02 -19.08 -5.04
N GLY A 2 -5.77 -18.42 -4.14
CA GLY A 2 -6.59 -17.25 -4.47
C GLY A 2 -5.74 -16.02 -4.83
N ASN A 3 -6.25 -15.17 -5.71
CA ASN A 3 -5.60 -13.94 -6.15
C ASN A 3 -6.47 -12.74 -5.79
N VAL A 4 -5.88 -11.63 -5.32
CA VAL A 4 -6.61 -10.37 -5.11
C VAL A 4 -6.93 -9.70 -6.46
N GLY A 5 -6.07 -9.91 -7.47
CA GLY A 5 -6.26 -9.38 -8.82
C GLY A 5 -5.78 -7.94 -8.96
N THR A 6 -6.38 -7.19 -9.87
CA THR A 6 -6.04 -5.78 -10.05
C THR A 6 -6.64 -4.93 -8.93
N MET A 7 -5.77 -4.31 -8.15
CA MET A 7 -6.11 -3.26 -7.20
C MET A 7 -5.95 -1.89 -7.84
N PHE A 8 -6.81 -0.97 -7.43
CA PHE A 8 -6.71 0.44 -7.78
C PHE A 8 -6.32 1.23 -6.54
N GLY A 9 -5.64 2.35 -6.76
CA GLY A 9 -5.25 3.22 -5.68
C GLY A 9 -5.18 4.67 -6.10
N LEU A 10 -5.26 5.53 -5.10
CA LEU A 10 -5.05 6.96 -5.21
C LEU A 10 -3.86 7.31 -4.33
N LEU A 11 -2.84 7.92 -4.91
CA LEU A 11 -1.70 8.50 -4.22
C LEU A 11 -1.98 10.00 -4.01
N TYR A 12 -1.76 10.49 -2.81
CA TYR A 12 -1.92 11.88 -2.44
C TYR A 12 -0.57 12.45 -2.00
N ASP A 13 -0.26 13.66 -2.45
CA ASP A 13 0.87 14.44 -1.93
C ASP A 13 0.51 15.13 -0.59
N ASP A 14 1.42 15.97 -0.09
CA ASP A 14 1.25 16.71 1.17
C ASP A 14 0.24 17.86 1.07
N VAL A 15 -0.21 18.21 -0.14
CA VAL A 15 -1.25 19.21 -0.40
C VAL A 15 -2.57 18.58 -0.89
N GLU A 16 -2.71 17.27 -0.70
CA GLU A 16 -3.89 16.46 -1.01
C GLU A 16 -4.29 16.37 -2.50
N VAL A 17 -3.34 16.58 -3.42
CA VAL A 17 -3.57 16.33 -4.85
C VAL A 17 -3.51 14.83 -5.13
N SER A 18 -4.55 14.29 -5.76
CA SER A 18 -4.69 12.85 -5.99
C SER A 18 -4.18 12.39 -7.37
N TYR A 19 -3.49 11.26 -7.40
CA TYR A 19 -2.96 10.61 -8.60
C TYR A 19 -3.35 9.12 -8.59
N SER A 20 -4.08 8.69 -9.61
CA SER A 20 -4.53 7.29 -9.72
C SER A 20 -3.42 6.36 -10.18
N PHE A 21 -3.44 5.13 -9.69
CA PHE A 21 -2.64 4.02 -10.20
C PHE A 21 -3.41 2.70 -10.11
N SER A 22 -2.90 1.69 -10.81
CA SER A 22 -3.36 0.31 -10.70
C SER A 22 -2.18 -0.62 -10.51
N ILE A 23 -2.36 -1.68 -9.74
CA ILE A 23 -1.35 -2.70 -9.50
C ILE A 23 -2.00 -4.08 -9.48
N PHE A 24 -1.32 -5.06 -10.07
CA PHE A 24 -1.73 -6.46 -9.96
C PHE A 24 -1.15 -7.06 -8.67
N VAL A 25 -2.00 -7.64 -7.83
CA VAL A 25 -1.65 -8.17 -6.52
C VAL A 25 -2.05 -9.63 -6.45
N GLY A 26 -1.08 -10.49 -6.09
CA GLY A 26 -1.23 -11.93 -5.85
C GLY A 26 -2.11 -12.27 -4.64
N CYS A 27 -1.88 -13.44 -4.02
CA CYS A 27 -2.39 -13.74 -2.68
C CYS A 27 -1.78 -12.85 -1.60
N HIS A 28 -0.53 -12.43 -1.81
CA HIS A 28 0.25 -11.48 -1.04
C HIS A 28 1.22 -10.84 -2.04
N THR A 29 1.52 -9.55 -1.87
CA THR A 29 2.53 -8.88 -2.68
C THR A 29 3.33 -7.93 -1.81
N ARG A 30 4.64 -7.96 -1.99
CA ARG A 30 5.57 -6.98 -1.44
C ARG A 30 5.93 -6.00 -2.55
N VAL A 31 5.77 -4.71 -2.27
CA VAL A 31 6.16 -3.64 -3.19
C VAL A 31 7.13 -2.69 -2.51
N THR A 32 8.03 -2.12 -3.31
CA THR A 32 8.86 -0.98 -2.92
C THR A 32 8.31 0.25 -3.64
N LEU A 33 8.08 1.33 -2.90
CA LEU A 33 7.64 2.60 -3.49
C LEU A 33 8.80 3.25 -4.25
N SER A 34 8.60 3.50 -5.53
CA SER A 34 9.59 4.06 -6.46
C SER A 34 8.91 4.59 -7.73
N ASP A 35 9.68 5.17 -8.64
CA ASP A 35 9.20 5.58 -9.97
C ASP A 35 8.69 4.45 -10.87
N THR A 36 8.90 3.19 -10.47
CA THR A 36 8.36 2.03 -11.19
C THR A 36 7.08 1.49 -10.57
N THR A 37 6.85 1.70 -9.27
CA THR A 37 5.66 1.23 -8.54
C THR A 37 5.38 2.13 -7.33
N PRO A 38 4.17 2.69 -7.16
CA PRO A 38 3.05 2.64 -8.09
C PRO A 38 3.29 3.49 -9.35
N ARG A 39 2.73 3.05 -10.50
CA ARG A 39 2.77 3.79 -11.76
C ARG A 39 1.69 4.87 -11.76
N THR A 40 2.03 6.05 -11.25
CA THR A 40 1.23 7.28 -11.40
C THR A 40 1.71 8.09 -12.61
N ALA A 41 0.89 9.05 -13.05
CA ALA A 41 1.25 10.08 -14.03
C ALA A 41 0.98 11.46 -13.41
N PRO A 42 2.01 12.25 -13.05
CA PRO A 42 3.45 12.01 -13.15
C PRO A 42 3.98 10.91 -12.21
N ARG A 43 5.25 10.50 -12.37
CA ARG A 43 5.87 9.39 -11.63
C ARG A 43 5.96 9.68 -10.13
N PHE A 44 6.08 8.61 -9.33
CA PHE A 44 6.08 8.66 -7.87
C PHE A 44 6.98 9.73 -7.27
N THR A 45 8.26 9.83 -7.67
CA THR A 45 9.20 10.80 -7.07
C THR A 45 8.91 12.25 -7.47
N THR A 46 8.11 12.46 -8.51
CA THR A 46 7.58 13.79 -8.85
C THR A 46 6.38 14.14 -7.98
N VAL A 47 5.52 13.16 -7.68
CA VAL A 47 4.36 13.34 -6.80
C VAL A 47 4.77 13.50 -5.34
N ILE A 48 5.68 12.65 -4.85
CA ILE A 48 6.26 12.72 -3.51
C ILE A 48 7.78 12.80 -3.65
N PRO A 49 8.35 14.02 -3.78
CA PRO A 49 9.79 14.24 -3.79
C PRO A 49 10.48 13.82 -2.49
N ALA A 50 11.80 13.70 -2.56
CA ALA A 50 12.60 13.48 -1.36
C ALA A 50 12.37 14.60 -0.34
N GLY A 51 12.11 14.23 0.92
CA GLY A 51 11.82 15.17 2.00
C GLY A 51 10.35 15.63 2.07
N ARG A 52 9.46 15.12 1.21
CA ARG A 52 8.02 15.36 1.28
C ARG A 52 7.29 14.13 1.81
N THR A 53 6.05 14.34 2.24
CA THR A 53 5.15 13.31 2.75
C THR A 53 3.97 13.12 1.81
N GLY A 54 3.29 11.99 1.95
CA GLY A 54 2.04 11.73 1.25
C GLY A 54 1.38 10.49 1.80
N TRP A 55 0.23 10.14 1.26
CA TRP A 55 -0.55 8.98 1.69
C TRP A 55 -1.24 8.33 0.50
N MET A 56 -1.69 7.09 0.66
CA MET A 56 -2.40 6.39 -0.41
C MET A 56 -3.64 5.69 0.08
N LYS A 57 -4.67 5.66 -0.76
CA LYS A 57 -5.82 4.77 -0.65
C LYS A 57 -5.64 3.59 -1.57
N LEU A 58 -6.02 2.41 -1.09
CA LEU A 58 -6.02 1.17 -1.85
C LEU A 58 -7.42 0.58 -1.80
N TYR A 59 -7.90 0.10 -2.95
CA TYR A 59 -9.20 -0.55 -3.06
C TYR A 59 -9.13 -1.67 -4.11
N THR A 60 -9.86 -2.75 -3.84
CA THR A 60 -10.02 -3.86 -4.76
C THR A 60 -11.13 -3.56 -5.76
N ASN A 61 -10.98 -4.06 -6.99
CA ASN A 61 -12.08 -4.09 -7.93
C ASN A 61 -12.87 -5.40 -7.72
N GLY A 62 -13.93 -5.34 -6.92
CA GLY A 62 -14.79 -6.48 -6.60
C GLY A 62 -14.82 -6.86 -5.11
N ALA A 63 -15.32 -8.07 -4.80
CA ALA A 63 -15.56 -8.52 -3.42
C ALA A 63 -14.32 -9.11 -2.71
N ASN A 64 -13.12 -8.92 -3.27
CA ASN A 64 -11.87 -9.41 -2.70
C ASN A 64 -11.49 -8.59 -1.47
N ALA A 65 -11.33 -9.26 -0.33
CA ALA A 65 -11.00 -8.62 0.94
C ALA A 65 -9.51 -8.27 1.02
N LEU A 66 -9.21 -7.04 1.46
CA LEU A 66 -7.87 -6.63 1.90
C LEU A 66 -7.80 -6.76 3.42
N VAL A 67 -6.87 -7.56 3.91
CA VAL A 67 -6.87 -7.99 5.31
C VAL A 67 -5.80 -7.30 6.15
N GLY A 68 -4.83 -6.65 5.51
CA GLY A 68 -3.78 -5.88 6.19
C GLY A 68 -2.69 -5.40 5.24
N ALA A 69 -1.78 -4.62 5.78
CA ALA A 69 -0.56 -4.19 5.12
C ALA A 69 0.59 -4.26 6.11
N MET A 70 1.78 -4.64 5.64
CA MET A 70 3.01 -4.56 6.44
C MET A 70 3.91 -3.50 5.81
N VAL A 71 4.34 -2.53 6.62
CA VAL A 71 5.25 -1.47 6.19
C VAL A 71 6.63 -1.76 6.77
N ASN A 72 7.63 -1.93 5.90
CA ASN A 72 9.00 -2.09 6.34
C ASN A 72 9.59 -0.74 6.75
N LYS A 73 10.14 -0.67 7.97
CA LYS A 73 10.84 0.51 8.48
C LYS A 73 12.10 0.77 7.63
N ASN A 74 12.30 2.02 7.23
CA ASN A 74 13.55 2.44 6.60
C ASN A 74 14.66 2.47 7.68
N PRO A 75 15.77 1.72 7.56
CA PRO A 75 16.81 1.70 8.59
C PRO A 75 17.59 3.02 8.70
N ASN A 76 17.50 3.91 7.71
CA ASN A 76 18.17 5.23 7.72
C ASN A 76 17.47 6.26 8.63
N VAL A 77 16.45 5.86 9.37
CA VAL A 77 15.72 6.74 10.27
C VAL A 77 16.56 7.24 11.46
N ASP A 78 17.58 6.49 11.86
CA ASP A 78 18.43 6.84 12.99
C ASP A 78 19.49 7.88 12.59
N SER A 79 19.72 8.05 11.27
CA SER A 79 20.65 9.02 10.71
C SER A 79 19.99 10.29 10.18
N ARG A 80 18.65 10.36 10.16
CA ARG A 80 17.90 11.53 9.69
C ARG A 80 16.62 11.76 10.51
N PRO A 81 16.53 12.83 11.30
CA PRO A 81 15.41 13.07 12.22
C PRO A 81 14.07 13.33 11.51
N ASP A 82 14.09 13.70 10.23
CA ASP A 82 12.90 14.08 9.44
C ASP A 82 12.29 12.91 8.65
N VAL A 83 12.77 11.68 8.88
CA VAL A 83 12.31 10.49 8.14
C VAL A 83 11.17 9.82 8.90
N PHE A 84 10.08 9.54 8.19
CA PHE A 84 8.90 8.87 8.76
C PHE A 84 9.29 7.53 9.40
N ASN A 85 8.94 7.40 10.68
CA ASN A 85 9.32 6.30 11.55
C ASN A 85 8.09 5.46 11.94
N GLY A 86 7.48 4.81 10.96
CA GLY A 86 6.35 3.92 11.20
C GLY A 86 5.35 3.90 10.07
N GLY A 87 4.34 3.04 10.22
CA GLY A 87 3.15 3.00 9.39
C GLY A 87 1.96 2.64 10.27
N HIS A 88 0.78 3.11 9.91
CA HIS A 88 -0.46 2.66 10.53
C HIS A 88 -1.00 1.49 9.72
N ASN A 89 -1.61 0.51 10.40
CA ASN A 89 -2.34 -0.54 9.71
C ASN A 89 -3.46 0.07 8.86
N LEU A 90 -3.83 -0.65 7.79
CA LEU A 90 -4.89 -0.23 6.87
C LEU A 90 -6.17 0.12 7.67
N HIS A 91 -6.60 1.38 7.61
CA HIS A 91 -7.88 1.77 8.19
C HIS A 91 -8.99 1.19 7.33
N HIS A 92 -9.74 0.23 7.89
CA HIS A 92 -10.80 -0.44 7.16
C HIS A 92 -11.96 0.53 6.85
N LEU A 93 -12.21 0.82 5.58
CA LEU A 93 -13.34 1.67 5.22
C LEU A 93 -14.62 0.88 4.95
N THR A 94 -14.48 -0.39 4.56
CA THR A 94 -15.59 -1.24 4.14
C THR A 94 -15.29 -2.72 4.46
N LEU A 95 -16.29 -3.46 4.91
CA LEU A 95 -16.20 -4.90 5.15
C LEU A 95 -16.71 -5.69 3.93
N SER A 96 -16.07 -6.82 3.63
CA SER A 96 -16.58 -7.80 2.66
C SER A 96 -17.12 -9.02 3.41
N THR A 97 -18.32 -9.48 3.06
CA THR A 97 -18.94 -10.68 3.63
C THR A 97 -18.45 -11.99 2.99
N THR A 98 -17.68 -11.89 1.90
CA THR A 98 -17.17 -13.03 1.13
C THR A 98 -15.68 -13.30 1.33
N GLY A 99 -14.97 -12.42 2.05
CA GLY A 99 -13.55 -12.59 2.34
C GLY A 99 -13.29 -13.76 3.30
N GLN A 100 -12.42 -14.69 2.92
CA GLN A 100 -11.95 -15.77 3.80
C GLN A 100 -10.42 -15.74 3.90
N ILE A 101 -9.89 -15.91 5.11
CA ILE A 101 -8.46 -16.10 5.38
C ILE A 101 -8.30 -17.49 5.96
N ALA A 102 -7.57 -18.37 5.27
CA ALA A 102 -7.18 -19.67 5.80
C ALA A 102 -5.81 -19.53 6.49
N ILE A 103 -5.77 -19.66 7.81
CA ILE A 103 -4.54 -19.64 8.60
C ILE A 103 -4.15 -21.09 8.91
N PRO A 104 -3.04 -21.62 8.35
CA PRO A 104 -2.61 -22.98 8.64
C PRO A 104 -2.09 -23.05 10.08
N VAL A 105 -2.60 -24.02 10.84
CA VAL A 105 -2.09 -24.36 12.17
C VAL A 105 -1.24 -25.62 12.03
N PHE A 106 0.03 -25.53 12.40
CA PHE A 106 0.93 -26.67 12.44
C PHE A 106 1.05 -27.16 13.90
N PRO A 107 0.92 -28.47 14.17
CA PRO A 107 1.17 -29.00 15.51
C PRO A 107 2.62 -28.75 15.94
N GLN A 108 2.83 -28.55 17.25
CA GLN A 108 4.15 -28.38 17.86
C GLN A 108 4.96 -29.67 17.89
#